data_AF-A0A653K6Q5-F1
#
_entry.id   AF-A0A653K6Q5-F1
#
_cell.length_a   1.000
_cell.length_b   1.000
_cell.length_c   1.000
_cell.angle_alpha   90.00
_cell.angle_beta   90.00
_cell.angle_gamma   90.00
#
_symmetry.space_group_name_H-M   'P 1'
#
loop_
_entity.id
_entity.type
_entity.pdbx_description
1 polymer ?
#
loop_
_entity_poly.entity_id
_entity_poly.type
_entity_poly.pdbx_seq_one_letter_code
_entity_poly.pdbx_strand_id
1 'polypeptide(L)'
;MNDRRVNIKIAAGEPVQIKGIPHTIIEVIDLKSVFVENNNTGRKSIAAISELRPSIAVEQYEDLELIADKDWIEAERRFNIIRPFIEGGVSGRKEVELRAQEHDINPATIYRWLKIYKAYGTIDGLRPRKEGLPQGKKIINKHAEAIIEKAIKDLYLTNQRISVQKVVLEVKRLCHEYHILEVPHANTVRNRIAAISQRDSLRKRGHKEKADNKFTPAAGKFPHADYPLAVVQIDHTPVDLILVDDFSRCPIGRPFLTLAIDVRSRVVVGYYLSLDAPSVMSIAMSVSQAVLPKEKWLASRKIQAEWPVWGIMNTIHVDNGPEFHSETFRNACMAHDIRLEYRPVKKPRFGGHIERLMGTFATDIHAVPGTTFSNIFERKGYNSDAEAVFTFSEFEDWLIDFICNVYHKRKHSALGTSPLHAFELGIFGDKNTLGSGAARLPANDHNFFLDFLPSFERTIQTTGVTIDGLAYYADVLRGWINAVDPDNQKEKRKFIFRRDPRNISEIWFFDPEIKNYFKVPLADQSIPPFSIWEHKKIQELKKETGEYLKDHELGQALAKLRERVQEASTKTRRARRSHQRSTQHQQSVNPASIQGKKPQQESTILEQQLENVYGLLPLDELENDEDIS
;
A
#
# COMPACT_ATOMS: atom_id res chain seq x y z
N MET A 1 4.38 -31.43 -28.21
CA MET A 1 5.66 -32.15 -28.24
C MET A 1 6.65 -31.25 -28.97
N ASN A 2 7.47 -30.50 -28.22
CA ASN A 2 8.47 -29.61 -28.81
C ASN A 2 9.73 -30.43 -29.11
N ASP A 3 9.94 -30.71 -30.39
CA ASP A 3 11.17 -31.27 -30.91
C ASP A 3 12.24 -30.17 -30.85
N ARG A 4 12.86 -29.99 -29.67
CA ARG A 4 14.05 -29.15 -29.53
C ARG A 4 15.13 -29.78 -30.41
N ARG A 5 15.45 -29.14 -31.54
CA ARG A 5 16.65 -29.45 -32.32
C ARG A 5 17.87 -29.18 -31.44
N VAL A 6 18.34 -30.20 -30.73
CA VAL A 6 19.58 -30.16 -29.97
C VAL A 6 20.71 -30.48 -30.95
N ASN A 7 21.62 -29.53 -31.15
CA ASN A 7 22.79 -29.74 -32.01
C ASN A 7 23.71 -30.77 -31.35
N ILE A 8 24.08 -31.80 -32.11
CA ILE A 8 25.07 -32.80 -31.71
C ILE A 8 26.40 -32.39 -32.34
N LYS A 9 27.43 -32.19 -31.51
CA LYS A 9 28.79 -31.95 -31.99
C LYS A 9 29.45 -33.32 -32.20
N ILE A 10 29.83 -33.61 -33.44
CA ILE A 10 30.45 -34.88 -33.82
C ILE A 10 31.97 -34.69 -33.80
N ALA A 11 32.60 -34.97 -32.67
CA ALA A 11 34.04 -34.89 -32.48
C ALA A 11 34.51 -36.01 -31.55
N ALA A 12 35.78 -36.42 -31.69
CA ALA A 12 36.41 -37.36 -30.76
C ALA A 12 36.36 -36.81 -29.32
N GLY A 13 35.98 -37.65 -28.36
CA GLY A 13 35.80 -37.33 -26.95
C GLY A 13 34.38 -36.92 -26.53
N GLU A 14 33.45 -36.69 -27.47
CA GLU A 14 32.11 -36.21 -27.13
C GLU A 14 31.19 -37.34 -26.59
N PRO A 15 30.44 -37.11 -25.49
CA PRO A 15 29.53 -38.09 -24.92
C PRO A 15 28.19 -38.13 -25.69
N VAL A 16 27.84 -39.30 -26.19
CA VAL A 16 26.64 -39.56 -26.99
C VAL A 16 25.87 -40.75 -26.42
N GLN A 17 24.59 -40.87 -26.76
CA GLN A 17 23.74 -41.97 -26.32
C GLN A 17 23.20 -42.72 -27.54
N ILE A 18 23.36 -44.04 -27.54
CA ILE A 18 22.81 -44.95 -28.55
C ILE A 18 21.81 -45.86 -27.85
N LYS A 19 20.54 -45.82 -28.28
CA LYS A 19 19.42 -46.59 -27.69
C LYS A 19 19.32 -46.50 -26.16
N GLY A 20 19.59 -45.32 -25.59
CA GLY A 20 19.51 -45.12 -24.14
C GLY A 20 20.80 -45.44 -23.37
N ILE A 21 21.86 -45.90 -24.05
CA ILE A 21 23.12 -46.31 -23.40
C ILE A 21 24.22 -45.29 -23.70
N PRO A 22 24.96 -44.78 -22.69
CA PRO A 22 26.01 -43.79 -22.88
C PRO A 22 27.24 -44.40 -23.58
N HIS A 23 27.72 -43.71 -24.60
CA HIS A 23 28.92 -44.01 -25.37
C HIS A 23 29.77 -42.74 -25.53
N THR A 24 31.06 -42.91 -25.79
CA THR A 24 31.97 -41.81 -26.12
C THR A 24 32.46 -41.99 -27.55
N ILE A 25 32.43 -40.93 -28.37
CA ILE A 25 33.00 -40.97 -29.72
C ILE A 25 34.52 -41.06 -29.59
N ILE A 26 35.14 -42.11 -30.10
CA ILE A 26 36.61 -42.23 -30.16
C ILE A 26 37.14 -41.49 -31.38
N GLU A 27 36.53 -41.74 -32.55
CA GLU A 27 37.00 -41.21 -33.82
C GLU A 27 35.85 -41.14 -34.83
N VAL A 28 35.91 -40.16 -35.75
CA VAL A 28 34.94 -40.02 -36.85
C VAL A 28 35.53 -40.75 -38.06
N ILE A 29 34.88 -41.82 -38.49
CA ILE A 29 35.40 -42.68 -39.58
C ILE A 29 35.08 -42.05 -40.93
N ASP A 30 33.80 -41.70 -41.15
CA ASP A 30 33.32 -41.09 -42.39
C ASP A 30 32.11 -40.18 -42.13
N LEU A 31 31.51 -39.64 -43.20
CA LEU A 31 30.35 -38.76 -43.12
C LEU A 31 29.07 -39.45 -42.61
N LYS A 32 29.09 -40.77 -42.38
CA LYS A 32 27.90 -41.56 -41.99
C LYS A 32 28.09 -42.36 -40.70
N SER A 33 29.32 -42.56 -40.24
CA SER A 33 29.66 -43.48 -39.16
C SER A 33 30.78 -42.95 -38.25
N VAL A 34 30.64 -43.28 -36.97
CA VAL A 34 31.59 -42.94 -35.91
C VAL A 34 32.01 -44.20 -35.16
N PHE A 35 33.25 -44.21 -34.70
CA PHE A 35 33.75 -45.23 -33.79
C PHE A 35 33.43 -44.83 -32.36
N VAL A 36 32.70 -45.66 -31.62
CA VAL A 36 32.21 -45.34 -30.28
C VAL A 36 32.59 -46.43 -29.27
N GLU A 37 32.88 -46.00 -28.05
CA GLU A 37 33.13 -46.88 -26.90
C GLU A 37 31.97 -46.80 -25.92
N ASN A 38 31.48 -47.95 -25.48
CA ASN A 38 30.41 -48.02 -24.50
C ASN A 38 30.93 -47.73 -23.09
N ASN A 39 30.44 -46.67 -22.43
CA ASN A 39 30.95 -46.23 -21.13
C ASN A 39 30.70 -47.23 -19.99
N ASN A 40 29.72 -48.13 -20.16
CA ASN A 40 29.38 -49.13 -19.14
C ASN A 40 30.15 -50.45 -19.31
N THR A 41 30.62 -50.77 -20.53
CA THR A 41 31.18 -52.10 -20.85
C THR A 41 32.57 -52.06 -21.51
N GLY A 42 33.07 -50.87 -21.90
CA GLY A 42 34.37 -50.70 -22.56
C GLY A 42 34.45 -51.31 -23.96
N ARG A 43 33.33 -51.79 -24.52
CA ARG A 43 33.29 -52.38 -25.86
C ARG A 43 33.27 -51.29 -26.92
N LYS A 44 34.14 -51.44 -27.93
CA LYS A 44 34.25 -50.54 -29.07
C LYS A 44 33.43 -51.07 -30.24
N SER A 45 32.68 -50.19 -30.88
CA SER A 45 31.79 -50.54 -32.01
C SER A 45 31.65 -49.38 -32.97
N ILE A 46 31.29 -49.68 -34.22
CA ILE A 46 30.96 -48.66 -35.24
C ILE A 46 29.46 -48.37 -35.13
N ALA A 47 29.09 -47.09 -35.05
CA ALA A 47 27.71 -46.64 -34.98
C ALA A 47 27.41 -45.61 -36.08
N ALA A 48 26.19 -45.64 -36.63
CA ALA A 48 25.75 -44.65 -37.60
C ALA A 48 25.47 -43.31 -36.90
N ILE A 49 25.88 -42.21 -37.52
CA ILE A 49 25.68 -40.85 -36.98
C ILE A 49 24.18 -40.56 -36.73
N SER A 50 23.29 -41.14 -37.53
CA SER A 50 21.83 -41.02 -37.38
C SER A 50 21.28 -41.64 -36.09
N GLU A 51 22.02 -42.54 -35.45
CA GLU A 51 21.61 -43.22 -34.22
C GLU A 51 22.08 -42.49 -32.94
N LEU A 52 22.91 -41.46 -33.08
CA LEU A 52 23.45 -40.71 -31.96
C LEU A 52 22.39 -39.75 -31.40
N ARG A 53 22.23 -39.76 -30.09
CA ARG A 53 21.49 -38.73 -29.33
C ARG A 53 22.44 -38.04 -28.35
N PRO A 54 22.21 -36.78 -27.98
CA PRO A 54 23.02 -36.11 -26.97
C PRO A 54 22.85 -36.82 -25.61
N SER A 55 23.97 -37.23 -25.00
CA SER A 55 23.95 -37.75 -23.63
C SER A 55 23.90 -36.56 -22.67
N ILE A 56 22.71 -36.19 -22.20
CA ILE A 56 22.57 -35.24 -21.08
C ILE A 56 22.92 -36.02 -19.82
N ALA A 57 24.21 -36.20 -19.55
CA ALA A 57 24.67 -36.51 -18.21
C ALA A 57 24.37 -35.27 -17.37
N VAL A 58 23.31 -35.31 -16.57
CA VAL A 58 23.13 -34.32 -15.50
C VAL A 58 24.20 -34.63 -14.46
N GLU A 59 25.40 -34.11 -14.68
CA GLU A 59 26.35 -33.98 -13.58
C GLU A 59 25.69 -33.08 -12.54
N GLN A 60 25.53 -33.61 -11.32
CA GLN A 60 25.09 -32.80 -10.19
C GLN A 60 26.23 -31.84 -9.86
N TYR A 61 26.20 -30.67 -10.48
CA TYR A 61 27.06 -29.54 -10.12
C TYR A 61 26.48 -28.90 -8.85
N GLU A 62 27.16 -29.07 -7.72
CA GLU A 62 26.93 -28.27 -6.52
C GLU A 62 27.68 -26.95 -6.68
N ASP A 63 27.01 -25.82 -6.40
CA ASP A 63 27.64 -24.50 -6.45
C ASP A 63 28.76 -24.41 -5.39
N LEU A 64 29.89 -23.80 -5.75
CA LEU A 64 31.08 -23.67 -4.90
C LEU A 64 30.79 -22.92 -3.59
N GLU A 65 29.83 -21.98 -3.60
CA GLU A 65 29.42 -21.21 -2.41
C GLU A 65 28.59 -22.04 -1.40
N LEU A 66 28.03 -23.17 -1.81
CA LEU A 66 27.26 -24.06 -0.93
C LEU A 66 28.14 -25.09 -0.21
N ILE A 67 29.45 -25.08 -0.48
CA ILE A 67 30.43 -25.99 0.11
C ILE A 67 30.85 -25.45 1.49
N ALA A 68 30.78 -26.29 2.52
CA ALA A 68 31.28 -25.92 3.83
C ALA A 68 32.81 -25.69 3.77
N ASP A 69 33.30 -24.56 4.29
CA ASP A 69 34.73 -24.19 4.27
C ASP A 69 35.66 -25.34 4.68
N LYS A 70 35.25 -26.16 5.65
CA LYS A 70 36.02 -27.33 6.12
C LYS A 70 36.19 -28.42 5.07
N ASP A 71 35.16 -28.68 4.26
CA ASP A 71 35.20 -29.70 3.21
C ASP A 71 36.06 -29.23 2.03
N TRP A 72 36.06 -27.91 1.76
CA TRP A 72 36.90 -27.29 0.73
C TRP A 72 38.38 -27.24 1.14
N ILE A 73 38.68 -26.83 2.38
CA ILE A 73 40.04 -26.84 2.95
C ILE A 73 40.64 -28.24 2.88
N GLU A 74 39.85 -29.28 3.19
CA GLU A 74 40.31 -30.66 3.12
C GLU A 74 40.49 -31.14 1.66
N ALA A 75 39.65 -30.70 0.72
CA ALA A 75 39.84 -30.98 -0.70
C ALA A 75 41.11 -30.29 -1.25
N GLU A 76 41.39 -29.05 -0.84
CA GLU A 76 42.61 -28.31 -1.17
C GLU A 76 43.86 -28.97 -0.56
N ARG A 77 43.78 -29.40 0.70
CA ARG A 77 44.84 -30.20 1.35
C ARG A 77 45.16 -31.45 0.53
N ARG A 78 44.14 -32.22 0.13
CA ARG A 78 44.32 -33.44 -0.69
C ARG A 78 44.93 -33.11 -2.04
N PHE A 79 44.49 -32.02 -2.67
CA PHE A 79 45.04 -31.54 -3.93
C PHE A 79 46.53 -31.20 -3.80
N ASN A 80 46.93 -30.42 -2.79
CA ASN A 80 48.32 -30.05 -2.54
C ASN A 80 49.23 -31.27 -2.30
N ILE A 81 48.71 -32.35 -1.70
CA ILE A 81 49.44 -33.60 -1.52
C ILE A 81 49.69 -34.29 -2.86
N ILE A 82 48.70 -34.31 -3.77
CA ILE A 82 48.82 -35.00 -5.07
C ILE A 82 49.39 -34.13 -6.21
N ARG A 83 49.44 -32.80 -6.04
CA ARG A 83 49.84 -31.80 -7.04
C ARG A 83 51.19 -32.10 -7.74
N PRO A 84 52.28 -32.46 -7.05
CA PRO A 84 53.55 -32.72 -7.73
C PRO A 84 53.51 -33.95 -8.64
N PHE A 85 52.66 -34.93 -8.35
CA PHE A 85 52.47 -36.12 -9.19
C PHE A 85 51.60 -35.85 -10.44
N ILE A 86 50.95 -34.68 -10.50
CA ILE A 86 50.17 -34.21 -11.64
C ILE A 86 51.04 -33.33 -12.54
N GLU A 87 51.85 -32.43 -11.95
CA GLU A 87 52.72 -31.48 -12.67
C GLU A 87 54.03 -32.11 -13.15
N GLY A 88 54.61 -33.05 -12.39
CA GLY A 88 55.79 -33.82 -12.78
C GLY A 88 55.40 -35.18 -13.34
N GLY A 89 55.54 -35.38 -14.65
CA GLY A 89 55.12 -36.58 -15.39
C GLY A 89 55.82 -37.91 -15.04
N VAL A 90 56.38 -38.06 -13.85
CA VAL A 90 57.04 -39.28 -13.37
C VAL A 90 56.45 -39.64 -12.01
N SER A 91 55.78 -40.80 -11.91
CA SER A 91 55.25 -41.33 -10.66
C SER A 91 56.00 -42.61 -10.30
N GLY A 92 57.20 -42.49 -9.73
CA GLY A 92 57.91 -43.65 -9.20
C GLY A 92 57.23 -44.16 -7.94
N ARG A 93 57.09 -45.49 -7.77
CA ARG A 93 56.53 -46.10 -6.55
C ARG A 93 57.22 -45.59 -5.27
N LYS A 94 58.53 -45.34 -5.34
CA LYS A 94 59.35 -44.79 -4.26
C LYS A 94 58.98 -43.36 -3.87
N GLU A 95 58.59 -42.51 -4.82
CA GLU A 95 58.24 -41.10 -4.56
C GLU A 95 56.85 -40.98 -3.90
N VAL A 96 55.92 -41.85 -4.29
CA VAL A 96 54.60 -41.94 -3.65
C VAL A 96 54.72 -42.48 -2.22
N GLU A 97 55.59 -43.46 -1.98
CA GLU A 97 55.86 -44.01 -0.64
C GLU A 97 56.55 -42.98 0.28
N LEU A 98 57.45 -42.15 -0.24
CA LEU A 98 58.12 -41.08 0.52
C LEU A 98 57.14 -39.97 0.92
N ARG A 99 56.30 -39.51 -0.01
CA ARG A 99 55.31 -38.45 0.26
C ARG A 99 54.14 -38.94 1.13
N ALA A 100 53.83 -40.25 1.05
CA ALA A 100 52.92 -40.92 1.98
C ALA A 100 53.45 -40.87 3.43
N GLN A 101 54.75 -41.08 3.63
CA GLN A 101 55.38 -40.99 4.95
C GLN A 101 55.45 -39.55 5.47
N GLU A 102 55.75 -38.57 4.61
CA GLU A 102 55.79 -37.14 4.99
C GLU A 102 54.45 -36.61 5.53
N HIS A 103 53.33 -37.13 5.02
CA HIS A 103 51.99 -36.67 5.38
C HIS A 103 51.19 -37.67 6.23
N ASP A 104 51.80 -38.77 6.68
CA ASP A 104 51.20 -39.84 7.47
C ASP A 104 49.92 -40.45 6.83
N ILE A 105 49.99 -40.74 5.52
CA ILE A 105 48.86 -41.26 4.73
C ILE A 105 49.28 -42.55 4.00
N ASN A 106 48.40 -43.54 3.96
CA ASN A 106 48.67 -44.78 3.21
C ASN A 106 48.86 -44.49 1.70
N PRO A 107 49.94 -45.02 1.05
CA PRO A 107 50.18 -44.86 -0.39
C PRO A 107 48.96 -45.22 -1.27
N ALA A 108 48.15 -46.21 -0.87
CA ALA A 108 46.93 -46.59 -1.58
C ALA A 108 45.89 -45.45 -1.65
N THR A 109 45.84 -44.59 -0.63
CA THR A 109 44.95 -43.42 -0.58
C THR A 109 45.39 -42.34 -1.57
N ILE A 110 46.70 -42.14 -1.72
CA ILE A 110 47.27 -41.19 -2.71
C ILE A 110 46.94 -41.67 -4.14
N TYR A 111 47.13 -42.95 -4.44
CA TYR A 111 46.72 -43.52 -5.74
C TYR A 111 45.22 -43.39 -5.99
N ARG A 112 44.39 -43.57 -4.95
CA ARG A 112 42.93 -43.37 -5.04
C ARG A 112 42.58 -41.92 -5.38
N TRP A 113 43.22 -40.95 -4.73
CA TRP A 113 43.02 -39.52 -5.02
C TRP A 113 43.48 -39.15 -6.41
N LEU A 114 44.65 -39.64 -6.87
CA LEU A 114 45.13 -39.44 -8.23
C LEU A 114 44.17 -40.02 -9.28
N LYS A 115 43.60 -41.21 -9.01
CA LYS A 115 42.61 -41.83 -9.91
C LYS A 115 41.31 -41.02 -9.98
N ILE A 116 40.85 -40.50 -8.84
CA ILE A 116 39.66 -39.64 -8.77
C ILE A 116 39.91 -38.32 -9.48
N TYR A 117 41.04 -37.65 -9.21
CA TYR A 117 41.37 -36.39 -9.87
C TYR A 117 41.55 -36.54 -11.38
N LYS A 118 42.19 -37.62 -11.86
CA LYS A 118 42.28 -37.92 -13.31
C LYS A 118 40.92 -38.19 -13.96
N ALA A 119 39.93 -38.64 -13.20
CA ALA A 119 38.58 -38.90 -13.72
C ALA A 119 37.70 -37.64 -13.75
N TYR A 120 37.80 -36.74 -12.77
CA TYR A 120 36.94 -35.56 -12.64
C TYR A 120 37.60 -34.25 -13.09
N GLY A 121 38.94 -34.17 -13.16
CA GLY A 121 39.69 -32.99 -13.62
C GLY A 121 39.61 -31.76 -12.71
N THR A 122 38.90 -31.83 -11.58
CA THR A 122 38.63 -30.70 -10.68
C THR A 122 38.93 -31.05 -9.22
N ILE A 123 39.21 -30.03 -8.40
CA ILE A 123 39.49 -30.17 -6.96
C ILE A 123 38.24 -30.70 -6.21
N ASP A 124 37.04 -30.40 -6.69
CA ASP A 124 35.76 -30.82 -6.09
C ASP A 124 35.64 -32.35 -5.98
N GLY A 125 36.22 -33.11 -6.91
CA GLY A 125 36.22 -34.57 -6.87
C GLY A 125 36.97 -35.17 -5.66
N LEU A 126 37.87 -34.42 -5.02
CA LEU A 126 38.69 -34.88 -3.89
C LEU A 126 38.02 -34.70 -2.52
N ARG A 127 36.78 -34.20 -2.48
CA ARG A 127 36.03 -33.98 -1.23
C ARG A 127 35.91 -35.24 -0.36
N PRO A 128 35.84 -35.10 0.98
CA PRO A 128 35.43 -36.18 1.85
C PRO A 128 34.02 -36.64 1.47
N ARG A 129 33.86 -37.89 1.02
CA ARG A 129 32.53 -38.48 0.89
C ARG A 129 32.00 -38.73 2.30
N LYS A 130 30.89 -38.10 2.67
CA LYS A 130 30.24 -38.36 3.96
C LYS A 130 29.86 -39.84 4.02
N GLU A 131 30.46 -40.57 4.96
CA GLU A 131 30.05 -41.93 5.27
C GLU A 131 28.70 -41.86 6.00
N GLY A 132 27.64 -42.18 5.27
CA GLY A 132 26.27 -42.15 5.74
C GLY A 132 25.32 -42.56 4.62
N LEU A 133 24.09 -42.92 5.00
CA LEU A 133 23.04 -43.17 4.01
C LEU A 133 22.90 -41.94 3.09
N PRO A 134 22.77 -42.12 1.76
CA PRO A 134 22.53 -41.02 0.86
C PRO A 134 21.31 -40.22 1.32
N GLN A 135 21.42 -38.90 1.27
CA GLN A 135 20.40 -37.95 1.69
C GLN A 135 19.06 -38.35 1.07
N GLY A 136 18.11 -38.82 1.89
CA GLY A 136 16.78 -39.24 1.44
C GLY A 136 16.44 -40.74 1.57
N LYS A 137 17.36 -41.65 1.91
CA LYS A 137 16.97 -43.04 2.24
C LYS A 137 16.30 -43.10 3.62
N LYS A 138 15.02 -43.48 3.62
CA LYS A 138 14.16 -43.60 4.81
C LYS A 138 14.33 -44.98 5.47
N ILE A 139 14.83 -45.05 6.70
CA ILE A 139 14.80 -46.28 7.54
C ILE A 139 13.60 -46.20 8.47
N ILE A 140 12.39 -46.35 7.93
CA ILE A 140 11.16 -46.47 8.72
C ILE A 140 10.30 -47.53 8.06
N ASN A 141 9.64 -48.35 8.87
CA ASN A 141 8.60 -49.27 8.41
C ASN A 141 7.54 -48.51 7.59
N LYS A 142 7.24 -49.00 6.38
CA LYS A 142 6.25 -48.39 5.47
C LYS A 142 4.88 -48.17 6.14
N HIS A 143 4.48 -49.05 7.05
CA HIS A 143 3.23 -48.93 7.80
C HIS A 143 3.27 -47.79 8.83
N ALA A 144 4.38 -47.60 9.53
CA ALA A 144 4.56 -46.50 10.46
C ALA A 144 4.60 -45.14 9.73
N GLU A 145 5.23 -45.07 8.56
CA GLU A 145 5.24 -43.87 7.72
C GLU A 145 3.81 -43.51 7.26
N ALA A 146 3.01 -44.50 6.82
CA ALA A 146 1.63 -44.27 6.41
C ALA A 146 0.75 -43.72 7.55
N ILE A 147 0.94 -44.19 8.79
CA ILE A 147 0.24 -43.67 9.97
C ILE A 147 0.66 -42.22 10.25
N ILE A 148 1.95 -41.90 10.16
CA ILE A 148 2.43 -40.53 10.35
C ILE A 148 1.82 -39.60 9.30
N GLU A 149 1.81 -39.98 8.02
CA GLU A 149 1.23 -39.18 6.95
C GLU A 149 -0.27 -38.96 7.15
N LYS A 150 -1.01 -40.01 7.54
CA LYS A 150 -2.43 -39.93 7.86
C LYS A 150 -2.71 -38.99 9.04
N ALA A 151 -2.00 -39.16 10.15
CA ALA A 151 -2.15 -38.31 11.33
C ALA A 151 -1.81 -36.83 11.04
N ILE A 152 -0.77 -36.57 10.24
CA ILE A 152 -0.43 -35.21 9.80
C ILE A 152 -1.56 -34.62 8.95
N LYS A 153 -2.13 -35.38 8.01
CA LYS A 153 -3.20 -34.91 7.14
C LYS A 153 -4.49 -34.63 7.91
N ASP A 154 -4.89 -35.55 8.77
CA ASP A 154 -6.22 -35.55 9.40
C ASP A 154 -6.28 -34.68 10.66
N LEU A 155 -5.13 -34.42 11.32
CA LEU A 155 -5.08 -33.69 12.58
C LEU A 155 -4.26 -32.41 12.49
N TYR A 156 -3.05 -32.47 11.92
CA TYR A 156 -2.15 -31.32 11.87
C TYR A 156 -2.53 -30.31 10.78
N LEU A 157 -2.83 -30.79 9.57
CA LEU A 157 -3.19 -29.99 8.39
C LEU A 157 -4.69 -29.66 8.34
N THR A 158 -5.25 -29.28 9.48
CA THR A 158 -6.66 -28.90 9.62
C THR A 158 -6.81 -27.50 10.23
N ASN A 159 -8.01 -26.93 10.08
CA ASN A 159 -8.37 -25.64 10.68
C ASN A 159 -8.40 -25.66 12.22
N GLN A 160 -8.43 -26.84 12.85
CA GLN A 160 -8.41 -26.99 14.31
C GLN A 160 -7.03 -26.72 14.93
N ARG A 161 -5.96 -26.66 14.11
CA ARG A 161 -4.60 -26.25 14.51
C ARG A 161 -4.04 -27.04 15.70
N ILE A 162 -4.31 -28.34 15.75
CA ILE A 162 -3.84 -29.25 16.80
C ILE A 162 -2.31 -29.13 16.96
N SER A 163 -1.84 -29.11 18.21
CA SER A 163 -0.42 -28.97 18.53
C SER A 163 0.40 -30.19 18.09
N VAL A 164 1.66 -29.98 17.76
CA VAL A 164 2.58 -31.05 17.34
C VAL A 164 2.68 -32.17 18.38
N GLN A 165 2.62 -31.80 19.67
CA GLN A 165 2.63 -32.77 20.77
C GLN A 165 1.41 -33.69 20.76
N LYS A 166 0.21 -33.17 20.48
CA LYS A 166 -1.01 -33.97 20.38
C LYS A 166 -0.97 -34.90 19.15
N VAL A 167 -0.40 -34.45 18.03
CA VAL A 167 -0.21 -35.29 16.84
C VAL A 167 0.75 -36.44 17.12
N VAL A 168 1.85 -36.19 17.85
CA VAL A 168 2.80 -37.24 18.27
C VAL A 168 2.11 -38.27 19.18
N LEU A 169 1.29 -37.81 20.11
CA LEU A 169 0.54 -38.70 21.02
C LEU A 169 -0.44 -39.60 20.23
N GLU A 170 -1.13 -39.03 19.25
CA GLU A 170 -2.09 -39.77 18.44
C GLU A 170 -1.43 -40.76 17.48
N VAL A 171 -0.27 -40.41 16.90
CA VAL A 171 0.54 -41.36 16.13
C VAL A 171 0.96 -42.55 16.99
N LYS A 172 1.36 -42.33 18.25
CA LYS A 172 1.68 -43.42 19.18
C LYS A 172 0.45 -44.29 19.44
N ARG A 173 -0.72 -43.68 19.71
CA ARG A 173 -1.98 -44.40 19.92
C ARG A 173 -2.32 -45.31 18.74
N LEU A 174 -2.26 -44.78 17.52
CA LEU A 174 -2.54 -45.53 16.29
C LEU A 174 -1.51 -46.65 16.06
N CYS A 175 -0.23 -46.43 16.35
CA CYS A 175 0.78 -47.49 16.22
C CYS A 175 0.54 -48.66 17.20
N HIS A 176 0.07 -48.37 18.41
CA HIS A 176 -0.33 -49.40 19.38
C HIS A 176 -1.60 -50.15 18.94
N GLU A 177 -2.60 -49.44 18.42
CA GLU A 177 -3.85 -50.03 17.92
C GLU A 177 -3.60 -51.00 16.74
N TYR A 178 -2.72 -50.61 15.81
CA TYR A 178 -2.34 -51.43 14.65
C TYR A 178 -1.18 -52.40 14.92
N HIS A 179 -0.79 -52.62 16.19
CA HIS A 179 0.23 -53.60 16.60
C HIS A 179 1.59 -53.47 15.87
N ILE A 180 2.03 -52.24 15.60
CA ILE A 180 3.32 -51.98 14.96
C ILE A 180 4.43 -52.11 16.02
N LEU A 181 5.36 -53.06 15.82
CA LEU A 181 6.45 -53.34 16.76
C LEU A 181 7.42 -52.15 16.98
N GLU A 182 7.63 -51.31 15.96
CA GLU A 182 8.53 -50.16 16.04
C GLU A 182 7.76 -48.84 16.00
N VAL A 183 7.44 -48.32 17.19
CA VAL A 183 6.78 -47.02 17.31
C VAL A 183 7.77 -45.90 16.94
N PRO A 184 7.42 -45.02 15.98
CA PRO A 184 8.32 -43.96 15.56
C PRO A 184 8.61 -42.96 16.68
N HIS A 185 9.87 -42.53 16.79
CA HIS A 185 10.29 -41.54 17.78
C HIS A 185 9.60 -40.19 17.55
N ALA A 186 9.38 -39.41 18.62
CA ALA A 186 8.72 -38.11 18.54
C ALA A 186 9.42 -37.13 17.57
N ASN A 187 10.75 -37.19 17.50
CA ASN A 187 11.53 -36.37 16.57
C ASN A 187 11.29 -36.75 15.11
N THR A 188 10.97 -38.02 14.82
CA THR A 188 10.62 -38.46 13.47
C THR A 188 9.36 -37.74 12.99
N VAL A 189 8.31 -37.71 13.81
CA VAL A 189 7.06 -36.98 13.49
C VAL A 189 7.31 -35.47 13.37
N ARG A 190 8.12 -34.88 14.25
CA ARG A 190 8.50 -33.45 14.17
C ARG A 190 9.26 -33.13 12.88
N ASN A 191 10.21 -33.98 12.48
CA ASN A 191 10.97 -33.82 11.25
C ASN A 191 10.07 -33.94 10.01
N ARG A 192 9.08 -34.85 10.03
CA ARG A 192 8.08 -34.94 8.96
C ARG A 192 7.22 -33.69 8.86
N ILE A 193 6.81 -33.12 9.98
CA ILE A 193 6.08 -31.85 10.02
C ILE A 193 6.97 -30.70 9.53
N ALA A 194 8.24 -30.66 9.92
CA ALA A 194 9.19 -29.63 9.49
C ALA A 194 9.52 -29.70 7.99
N ALA A 195 9.46 -30.90 7.40
CA ALA A 195 9.64 -31.09 5.96
C ALA A 195 8.47 -30.59 5.11
N ILE A 196 7.30 -30.33 5.72
CA ILE A 196 6.16 -29.74 5.01
C ILE A 196 6.50 -28.29 4.68
N SER A 197 6.27 -27.89 3.43
CA SER A 197 6.49 -26.50 3.02
C SER A 197 5.69 -25.54 3.94
N GLN A 198 6.34 -24.46 4.38
CA GLN A 198 5.68 -23.48 5.24
C GLN A 198 4.44 -22.88 4.56
N ARG A 199 4.45 -22.78 3.22
CA ARG A 199 3.29 -22.39 2.39
C ARG A 199 2.11 -23.33 2.58
N ASP A 200 2.31 -24.64 2.43
CA ASP A 200 1.23 -25.63 2.51
C ASP A 200 0.71 -25.79 3.93
N SER A 201 1.61 -25.75 4.92
CA SER A 201 1.23 -25.78 6.34
C SER A 201 0.33 -24.60 6.70
N LEU A 202 0.71 -23.37 6.35
CA LEU A 202 -0.12 -22.19 6.61
C LEU A 202 -1.46 -22.25 5.87
N ARG A 203 -1.45 -22.64 4.59
CA ARG A 203 -2.67 -22.68 3.77
C ARG A 203 -3.68 -23.70 4.29
N LYS A 204 -3.23 -24.92 4.63
CA LYS A 204 -4.10 -26.00 5.13
C LYS A 204 -4.55 -25.81 6.59
N ARG A 205 -3.84 -25.02 7.39
CA ARG A 205 -4.19 -24.67 8.78
C ARG A 205 -5.07 -23.42 8.93
N GLY A 206 -5.73 -23.01 7.84
CA GLY A 206 -6.63 -21.86 7.82
C GLY A 206 -5.92 -20.50 7.83
N HIS A 207 -4.62 -20.44 7.52
CA HIS A 207 -3.85 -19.20 7.35
C HIS A 207 -3.53 -18.95 5.88
N LYS A 208 -4.54 -19.14 5.02
CA LYS A 208 -4.41 -18.92 3.57
C LYS A 208 -3.85 -17.53 3.25
N GLU A 209 -4.34 -16.49 3.90
CA GLU A 209 -3.87 -15.11 3.70
C GLU A 209 -2.40 -14.91 4.08
N LYS A 210 -1.94 -15.48 5.22
CA LYS A 210 -0.52 -15.41 5.61
C LYS A 210 0.37 -16.18 4.63
N ALA A 211 -0.12 -17.32 4.13
CA ALA A 211 0.57 -18.09 3.11
C ALA A 211 0.69 -17.32 1.80
N ASP A 212 -0.41 -16.71 1.35
CA ASP A 212 -0.46 -15.93 0.11
C ASP A 212 0.40 -14.66 0.22
N ASN A 213 0.37 -13.94 1.36
CA ASN A 213 1.21 -12.77 1.58
C ASN A 213 2.71 -13.11 1.63
N LYS A 214 3.08 -14.25 2.21
CA LYS A 214 4.50 -14.63 2.40
C LYS A 214 5.12 -15.34 1.20
N PHE A 215 4.35 -16.13 0.45
CA PHE A 215 4.90 -17.06 -0.56
C PHE A 215 4.39 -16.84 -1.99
N THR A 216 3.39 -16.00 -2.21
CA THR A 216 2.96 -15.68 -3.59
C THR A 216 3.80 -14.50 -4.09
N PRO A 217 4.45 -14.60 -5.27
CA PRO A 217 5.16 -13.47 -5.87
C PRO A 217 4.25 -12.24 -5.93
N ALA A 218 4.71 -11.12 -5.40
CA ALA A 218 4.04 -9.84 -5.62
C ALA A 218 4.64 -9.23 -6.88
N ALA A 219 3.83 -9.04 -7.93
CA ALA A 219 4.23 -8.15 -9.01
C ALA A 219 4.50 -6.78 -8.37
N GLY A 220 5.74 -6.30 -8.44
CA GLY A 220 6.21 -5.15 -7.67
C GLY A 220 5.58 -3.80 -8.05
N LYS A 221 4.68 -3.77 -9.03
CA LYS A 221 4.03 -2.55 -9.52
C LYS A 221 2.52 -2.65 -9.37
N PHE A 222 1.94 -1.60 -8.78
CA PHE A 222 0.51 -1.38 -8.81
C PHE A 222 0.10 -1.11 -10.27
N PRO A 223 -0.94 -1.75 -10.80
CA PRO A 223 -1.31 -1.59 -12.21
C PRO A 223 -1.69 -0.13 -12.51
N HIS A 224 -1.25 0.38 -13.66
CA HIS A 224 -1.62 1.72 -14.19
C HIS A 224 -1.19 2.93 -13.34
N ALA A 225 -0.31 2.75 -12.34
CA ALA A 225 0.25 3.83 -11.54
C ALA A 225 1.62 4.30 -12.08
N ASP A 226 1.67 4.64 -13.37
CA ASP A 226 2.92 4.88 -14.09
C ASP A 226 3.44 6.33 -13.97
N TYR A 227 2.54 7.29 -13.75
CA TYR A 227 2.83 8.73 -13.61
C TYR A 227 2.08 9.35 -12.41
N PRO A 228 2.49 10.54 -11.93
CA PRO A 228 1.80 11.21 -10.84
C PRO A 228 0.31 11.45 -11.13
N LEU A 229 -0.53 11.31 -10.11
CA LEU A 229 -1.99 11.44 -10.17
C LEU A 229 -2.68 10.40 -11.07
N ALA A 230 -1.98 9.40 -11.58
CA ALA A 230 -2.59 8.29 -12.32
C ALA A 230 -3.52 7.47 -11.41
N VAL A 231 -3.05 7.15 -10.19
CA VAL A 231 -3.83 6.43 -9.18
C VAL A 231 -3.56 7.05 -7.81
N VAL A 232 -4.62 7.51 -7.17
CA VAL A 232 -4.60 8.01 -5.79
C VAL A 232 -5.38 7.05 -4.90
N GLN A 233 -4.77 6.63 -3.80
CA GLN A 233 -5.43 5.80 -2.79
C GLN A 233 -5.97 6.66 -1.66
N ILE A 234 -7.23 6.46 -1.30
CA ILE A 234 -7.87 7.14 -0.17
C ILE A 234 -8.27 6.10 0.88
N ASP A 235 -8.01 6.42 2.14
CA ASP A 235 -8.40 5.60 3.28
C ASP A 235 -8.58 6.46 4.53
N HIS A 236 -9.34 5.95 5.50
CA HIS A 236 -9.67 6.61 6.76
C HIS A 236 -9.09 5.83 7.93
N THR A 237 -8.47 6.53 8.89
CA THR A 237 -7.98 5.90 10.12
C THR A 237 -8.25 6.76 11.35
N PRO A 238 -8.63 6.19 12.50
CA PRO A 238 -8.56 6.91 13.76
C PRO A 238 -7.10 7.21 14.09
N VAL A 239 -6.77 8.46 14.40
CA VAL A 239 -5.40 8.86 14.79
C VAL A 239 -5.08 8.28 16.17
N ASP A 240 -3.91 7.66 16.35
CA ASP A 240 -3.44 7.09 17.64
C ASP A 240 -3.01 8.20 18.63
N LEU A 241 -3.80 9.26 18.77
CA LEU A 241 -3.52 10.42 19.63
C LEU A 241 -4.81 10.91 20.31
N ILE A 242 -4.73 11.15 21.62
CA ILE A 242 -5.79 11.83 22.37
C ILE A 242 -5.59 13.34 22.23
N LEU A 243 -6.62 14.03 21.76
CA LEU A 243 -6.66 15.49 21.76
C LEU A 243 -7.35 16.02 23.01
N VAL A 244 -7.10 17.30 23.30
CA VAL A 244 -7.81 18.09 24.32
C VAL A 244 -8.74 19.12 23.67
N ASP A 245 -9.73 19.61 24.41
CA ASP A 245 -10.57 20.72 23.96
C ASP A 245 -9.86 22.08 24.09
N ASP A 246 -10.34 23.07 23.33
CA ASP A 246 -9.72 24.40 23.27
C ASP A 246 -9.85 25.19 24.58
N PHE A 247 -10.87 24.91 25.40
CA PHE A 247 -11.21 25.73 26.56
C PHE A 247 -10.64 25.18 27.87
N SER A 248 -11.04 23.97 28.24
CA SER A 248 -10.65 23.31 29.49
C SER A 248 -9.37 22.47 29.37
N ARG A 249 -8.78 22.39 28.16
CA ARG A 249 -7.56 21.61 27.86
C ARG A 249 -7.66 20.17 28.38
N CYS A 250 -8.84 19.61 28.24
CA CYS A 250 -9.25 18.38 28.86
C CYS A 250 -9.52 17.34 27.75
N PRO A 251 -9.18 16.05 27.91
CA PRO A 251 -9.26 15.06 26.83
C PRO A 251 -10.63 14.94 26.13
N ILE A 252 -10.64 14.98 24.79
CA ILE A 252 -11.83 14.82 23.92
C ILE A 252 -11.80 13.54 23.08
N GLY A 253 -10.68 12.82 23.11
CA GLY A 253 -10.52 11.56 22.38
C GLY A 253 -9.86 11.72 21.01
N ARG A 254 -9.93 10.65 20.23
CA ARG A 254 -9.20 10.51 18.96
C ARG A 254 -9.96 11.14 17.80
N PRO A 255 -9.31 11.94 16.94
CA PRO A 255 -9.88 12.36 15.67
C PRO A 255 -9.77 11.22 14.63
N PHE A 256 -10.52 11.35 13.56
CA PHE A 256 -10.36 10.57 12.32
C PHE A 256 -9.56 11.38 11.31
N LEU A 257 -8.64 10.70 10.63
CA LEU A 257 -7.84 11.27 9.57
C LEU A 257 -8.13 10.51 8.28
N THR A 258 -8.53 11.26 7.26
CA THR A 258 -8.62 10.81 5.87
C THR A 258 -7.34 11.21 5.17
N LEU A 259 -6.69 10.29 4.47
CA LEU A 259 -5.49 10.57 3.69
C LEU A 259 -5.68 10.11 2.25
N ALA A 260 -5.18 10.92 1.33
CA ALA A 260 -5.08 10.61 -0.08
C ALA A 260 -3.59 10.58 -0.48
N ILE A 261 -3.12 9.45 -1.00
CA ILE A 261 -1.72 9.25 -1.41
C ILE A 261 -1.62 8.94 -2.90
N ASP A 262 -0.69 9.59 -3.60
CA ASP A 262 -0.31 9.21 -4.95
C ASP A 262 0.50 7.91 -4.96
N VAL A 263 0.07 6.93 -5.76
CA VAL A 263 0.72 5.62 -5.81
C VAL A 263 2.10 5.70 -6.48
N ARG A 264 2.31 6.59 -7.45
CA ARG A 264 3.57 6.65 -8.21
C ARG A 264 4.70 7.30 -7.40
N SER A 265 4.42 8.41 -6.75
CA SER A 265 5.38 9.27 -6.05
C SER A 265 5.36 9.11 -4.53
N ARG A 266 4.34 8.45 -3.96
CA ARG A 266 4.10 8.36 -2.50
C ARG A 266 3.80 9.69 -1.83
N VAL A 267 3.61 10.77 -2.58
CA VAL A 267 3.28 12.06 -1.98
C VAL A 267 1.86 12.02 -1.42
N VAL A 268 1.64 12.67 -0.28
CA VAL A 268 0.28 12.93 0.21
C VAL A 268 -0.29 14.04 -0.67
N VAL A 269 -1.37 13.74 -1.39
CA VAL A 269 -2.03 14.69 -2.28
C VAL A 269 -3.08 15.49 -1.52
N GLY A 270 -3.76 14.86 -0.56
CA GLY A 270 -4.80 15.49 0.24
C GLY A 270 -5.03 14.81 1.59
N TYR A 271 -5.65 15.53 2.52
CA TYR A 271 -6.04 15.06 3.83
C TYR A 271 -7.36 15.70 4.27
N TYR A 272 -8.01 15.07 5.25
CA TYR A 272 -9.07 15.71 6.03
C TYR A 272 -9.09 15.17 7.46
N LEU A 273 -8.98 16.06 8.44
CA LEU A 273 -9.05 15.75 9.87
C LEU A 273 -10.47 16.07 10.39
N SER A 274 -11.05 15.19 11.20
CA SER A 274 -12.39 15.41 11.76
C SER A 274 -12.59 14.72 13.11
N LEU A 275 -13.49 15.27 13.94
CA LEU A 275 -14.01 14.58 15.13
C LEU A 275 -15.21 13.68 14.82
N ASP A 276 -15.79 13.80 13.62
CA ASP A 276 -16.84 12.94 13.12
C ASP A 276 -16.28 11.65 12.53
N ALA A 277 -17.11 10.61 12.51
CA ALA A 277 -16.79 9.38 11.83
C ALA A 277 -16.64 9.61 10.31
N PRO A 278 -15.87 8.76 9.61
CA PRO A 278 -15.76 8.80 8.15
C PRO A 278 -17.13 8.85 7.47
N SER A 279 -17.22 9.66 6.42
CA SER A 279 -18.44 9.89 5.66
C SER A 279 -18.12 10.38 4.26
N VAL A 280 -19.14 10.48 3.39
CA VAL A 280 -19.02 11.11 2.07
C VAL A 280 -18.41 12.50 2.16
N MET A 281 -18.71 13.25 3.23
CA MET A 281 -18.13 14.56 3.48
C MET A 281 -16.60 14.50 3.69
N SER A 282 -16.12 13.49 4.41
CA SER A 282 -14.69 13.30 4.65
C SER A 282 -13.94 13.04 3.35
N ILE A 283 -14.55 12.27 2.44
CA ILE A 283 -14.03 12.02 1.10
C ILE A 283 -14.05 13.30 0.26
N ALA A 284 -15.18 14.02 0.24
CA ALA A 284 -15.35 15.26 -0.50
C ALA A 284 -14.28 16.30 -0.12
N MET A 285 -14.02 16.48 1.18
CA MET A 285 -12.99 17.39 1.69
C MET A 285 -11.58 16.94 1.28
N SER A 286 -11.27 15.66 1.43
CA SER A 286 -9.96 15.10 1.07
C SER A 286 -9.69 15.22 -0.44
N VAL A 287 -10.66 14.90 -1.29
CA VAL A 287 -10.55 15.01 -2.76
C VAL A 287 -10.46 16.47 -3.19
N SER A 288 -11.27 17.35 -2.61
CA SER A 288 -11.20 18.78 -2.92
C SER A 288 -9.85 19.36 -2.53
N GLN A 289 -9.32 18.98 -1.36
CA GLN A 289 -7.98 19.38 -1.01
C GLN A 289 -6.96 18.78 -1.97
N ALA A 290 -7.10 17.51 -2.40
CA ALA A 290 -6.18 16.88 -3.34
C ALA A 290 -6.10 17.60 -4.69
N VAL A 291 -7.25 18.02 -5.23
CA VAL A 291 -7.34 18.64 -6.55
C VAL A 291 -6.97 20.12 -6.55
N LEU A 292 -7.30 20.84 -5.48
CA LEU A 292 -7.18 22.30 -5.45
C LEU A 292 -5.79 22.77 -4.96
N PRO A 293 -5.29 23.92 -5.46
CA PRO A 293 -4.06 24.55 -4.95
C PRO A 293 -4.16 24.92 -3.46
N LYS A 294 -3.06 24.73 -2.72
CA LYS A 294 -3.08 24.74 -1.24
C LYS A 294 -2.43 25.98 -0.63
N GLU A 295 -1.91 26.89 -1.43
CA GLU A 295 -1.14 28.06 -0.98
C GLU A 295 -1.99 28.94 -0.06
N LYS A 296 -3.22 29.25 -0.48
CA LYS A 296 -4.16 30.03 0.35
C LYS A 296 -4.61 29.28 1.60
N TRP A 297 -4.73 27.95 1.54
CA TRP A 297 -5.04 27.12 2.71
C TRP A 297 -3.92 27.18 3.74
N LEU A 298 -2.68 26.98 3.32
CA LEU A 298 -1.49 27.07 4.17
C LEU A 298 -1.34 28.47 4.77
N ALA A 299 -1.53 29.51 3.97
CA ALA A 299 -1.49 30.90 4.42
C ALA A 299 -2.55 31.20 5.48
N SER A 300 -3.78 30.70 5.30
CA SER A 300 -4.88 30.89 6.28
C SER A 300 -4.57 30.28 7.66
N ARG A 301 -3.66 29.30 7.70
CA ARG A 301 -3.19 28.63 8.92
C ARG A 301 -1.83 29.12 9.40
N LYS A 302 -1.23 30.10 8.73
CA LYS A 302 0.10 30.65 9.04
C LYS A 302 1.20 29.57 9.03
N ILE A 303 1.05 28.55 8.18
CA ILE A 303 2.03 27.46 8.06
C ILE A 303 3.04 27.83 6.97
N GLN A 304 4.32 27.87 7.34
CA GLN A 304 5.43 28.15 6.42
C GLN A 304 5.89 26.85 5.75
N ALA A 305 5.15 26.41 4.73
CA ALA A 305 5.48 25.23 3.95
C ALA A 305 5.03 25.39 2.50
N GLU A 306 5.63 24.59 1.60
CA GLU A 306 5.19 24.46 0.22
C GLU A 306 4.52 23.09 0.04
N TRP A 307 3.38 23.08 -0.65
CA TRP A 307 2.67 21.85 -1.00
C TRP A 307 2.20 21.92 -2.47
N PRO A 308 3.14 21.90 -3.45
CA PRO A 308 2.84 22.08 -4.87
C PRO A 308 2.31 20.80 -5.52
N VAL A 309 1.36 20.15 -4.86
CA VAL A 309 0.75 18.88 -5.29
C VAL A 309 -0.74 19.11 -5.43
N TRP A 310 -1.22 19.21 -6.66
CA TRP A 310 -2.63 19.47 -6.95
C TRP A 310 -2.99 19.01 -8.37
N GLY A 311 -4.28 19.02 -8.69
CA GLY A 311 -4.84 18.66 -9.99
C GLY A 311 -5.75 17.44 -9.97
N ILE A 312 -6.60 17.34 -10.98
CA ILE A 312 -7.55 16.23 -11.14
C ILE A 312 -6.77 14.92 -11.38
N MET A 313 -7.04 13.90 -10.56
CA MET A 313 -6.46 12.57 -10.72
C MET A 313 -7.26 11.71 -11.70
N ASN A 314 -6.59 10.72 -12.31
CA ASN A 314 -7.25 9.83 -13.28
C ASN A 314 -8.05 8.73 -12.58
N THR A 315 -7.54 8.20 -11.47
CA THR A 315 -8.18 7.13 -10.73
C THR A 315 -8.14 7.38 -9.22
N ILE A 316 -9.30 7.27 -8.57
CA ILE A 316 -9.40 7.15 -7.12
C ILE A 316 -9.60 5.67 -6.80
N HIS A 317 -8.67 5.11 -6.02
CA HIS A 317 -8.69 3.72 -5.60
C HIS A 317 -8.96 3.61 -4.09
N VAL A 318 -10.10 3.05 -3.73
CA VAL A 318 -10.66 3.07 -2.36
C VAL A 318 -10.93 1.67 -1.85
N ASP A 319 -11.13 1.53 -0.54
CA ASP A 319 -11.62 0.27 0.03
C ASP A 319 -13.12 0.07 -0.26
N ASN A 320 -13.72 -0.97 0.33
CA ASN A 320 -15.16 -1.24 0.13
C ASN A 320 -16.03 -0.62 1.24
N GLY A 321 -15.59 0.49 1.86
CA GLY A 321 -16.38 1.22 2.84
C GLY A 321 -17.73 1.71 2.27
N PRO A 322 -18.81 1.72 3.07
CA PRO A 322 -20.13 2.15 2.61
C PRO A 322 -20.14 3.61 2.11
N GLU A 323 -19.32 4.49 2.69
CA GLU A 323 -19.16 5.88 2.29
C GLU A 323 -18.68 6.04 0.84
N PHE A 324 -17.87 5.10 0.33
CA PHE A 324 -17.36 5.10 -1.05
C PHE A 324 -18.38 4.59 -2.07
N HIS A 325 -19.49 4.02 -1.63
CA HIS A 325 -20.57 3.52 -2.50
C HIS A 325 -21.70 4.53 -2.70
N SER A 326 -21.54 5.77 -2.20
CA SER A 326 -22.51 6.84 -2.44
C SER A 326 -22.65 7.16 -3.93
N GLU A 327 -23.89 7.22 -4.42
CA GLU A 327 -24.19 7.64 -5.80
C GLU A 327 -23.66 9.04 -6.09
N THR A 328 -23.78 9.97 -5.14
CA THR A 328 -23.24 11.33 -5.25
C THR A 328 -21.73 11.30 -5.52
N PHE A 329 -20.97 10.49 -4.77
CA PHE A 329 -19.53 10.37 -4.95
C PHE A 329 -19.17 9.78 -6.31
N ARG A 330 -19.85 8.72 -6.73
CA ARG A 330 -19.67 8.10 -8.04
C ARG A 330 -19.97 9.07 -9.19
N ASN A 331 -21.07 9.81 -9.10
CA ASN A 331 -21.49 10.77 -10.12
C ASN A 331 -20.52 11.95 -10.20
N ALA A 332 -20.01 12.45 -9.06
CA ALA A 332 -18.99 13.48 -9.02
C ALA A 332 -17.69 13.03 -9.70
N CYS A 333 -17.22 11.81 -9.39
CA CYS A 333 -16.06 11.24 -10.05
C CYS A 333 -16.26 11.16 -11.57
N MET A 334 -17.41 10.63 -12.01
CA MET A 334 -17.72 10.50 -13.43
C MET A 334 -17.81 11.87 -14.14
N ALA A 335 -18.40 12.89 -13.52
CA ALA A 335 -18.52 14.23 -14.09
C ALA A 335 -17.16 14.91 -14.31
N HIS A 336 -16.17 14.58 -13.47
CA HIS A 336 -14.82 15.12 -13.53
C HIS A 336 -13.82 14.16 -14.19
N ASP A 337 -14.30 13.16 -14.94
CA ASP A 337 -13.47 12.13 -15.63
C ASP A 337 -12.47 11.42 -14.68
N ILE A 338 -12.91 11.17 -13.45
CA ILE A 338 -12.17 10.42 -12.44
C ILE A 338 -12.73 9.01 -12.39
N ARG A 339 -11.88 8.01 -12.64
CA ARG A 339 -12.25 6.61 -12.51
C ARG A 339 -12.29 6.20 -11.03
N LEU A 340 -13.42 5.67 -10.59
CA LEU A 340 -13.54 5.11 -9.24
C LEU A 340 -13.29 3.59 -9.28
N GLU A 341 -12.23 3.15 -8.60
CA GLU A 341 -11.86 1.74 -8.50
C GLU A 341 -11.90 1.26 -7.04
N TYR A 342 -12.50 0.10 -6.82
CA TYR A 342 -12.59 -0.51 -5.49
C TYR A 342 -11.54 -1.62 -5.34
N ARG A 343 -10.97 -1.73 -4.14
CA ARG A 343 -10.07 -2.83 -3.77
C ARG A 343 -10.76 -4.18 -4.05
N PRO A 344 -10.12 -5.13 -4.77
CA PRO A 344 -10.66 -6.46 -4.95
C PRO A 344 -10.85 -7.16 -3.59
N VAL A 345 -12.01 -7.79 -3.39
CA VAL A 345 -12.36 -8.49 -2.16
C VAL A 345 -11.30 -9.54 -1.81
N LYS A 346 -10.83 -9.54 -0.55
CA LYS A 346 -9.80 -10.46 -0.01
C LYS A 346 -8.42 -10.38 -0.68
N LYS A 347 -8.06 -9.23 -1.28
CA LYS A 347 -6.70 -8.97 -1.78
C LYS A 347 -6.08 -7.73 -1.11
N PRO A 348 -5.52 -7.87 0.11
CA PRO A 348 -4.97 -6.73 0.87
C PRO A 348 -3.82 -6.00 0.15
N ARG A 349 -3.16 -6.67 -0.80
CA ARG A 349 -2.04 -6.13 -1.58
C ARG A 349 -2.34 -4.82 -2.30
N PHE A 350 -3.59 -4.58 -2.68
CA PHE A 350 -3.98 -3.36 -3.40
C PHE A 350 -4.11 -2.13 -2.48
N GLY A 351 -4.08 -2.29 -1.15
CA GLY A 351 -4.08 -1.19 -0.17
C GLY A 351 -2.71 -0.89 0.45
N GLY A 352 -1.66 -1.64 0.09
CA GLY A 352 -0.38 -1.62 0.82
C GLY A 352 0.41 -0.30 0.79
N HIS A 353 -0.01 0.69 -0.01
CA HIS A 353 0.64 1.99 -0.09
C HIS A 353 0.08 2.95 0.95
N ILE A 354 -1.24 3.11 0.99
CA ILE A 354 -1.90 3.91 2.03
C ILE A 354 -1.75 3.28 3.42
N GLU A 355 -1.81 1.95 3.53
CA GLU A 355 -1.55 1.24 4.80
C GLU A 355 -0.12 1.51 5.32
N ARG A 356 0.88 1.53 4.42
CA ARG A 356 2.27 1.84 4.79
C ARG A 356 2.44 3.31 5.19
N LEU A 357 1.77 4.23 4.50
CA LEU A 357 1.73 5.64 4.88
C LEU A 357 1.16 5.79 6.29
N MET A 358 -0.01 5.21 6.54
CA MET A 358 -0.67 5.26 7.84
C MET A 358 0.20 4.66 8.95
N GLY A 359 0.88 3.53 8.69
CA GLY A 359 1.84 2.96 9.65
C GLY A 359 3.05 3.87 9.91
N THR A 360 3.53 4.58 8.88
CA THR A 360 4.59 5.59 9.03
C THR A 360 4.11 6.73 9.93
N PHE A 361 2.93 7.29 9.64
CA PHE A 361 2.36 8.39 10.41
C PHE A 361 2.07 7.97 11.85
N ALA A 362 1.55 6.76 12.06
CA ALA A 362 1.33 6.21 13.39
C ALA A 362 2.63 6.14 14.19
N THR A 363 3.73 5.72 13.57
CA THR A 363 5.05 5.65 14.23
C THR A 363 5.51 7.05 14.68
N ASP A 364 5.41 8.05 13.80
CA ASP A 364 5.81 9.43 14.13
C ASP A 364 4.85 10.06 15.17
N ILE A 365 3.55 9.74 15.11
CA ILE A 365 2.55 10.17 16.11
C ILE A 365 2.79 9.50 17.47
N HIS A 366 3.32 8.28 17.53
CA HIS A 366 3.64 7.62 18.81
C HIS A 366 4.80 8.30 19.55
N ALA A 367 5.56 9.17 18.90
CA ALA A 367 6.55 10.03 19.56
C ALA A 367 5.93 11.27 20.22
N VAL A 368 4.65 11.54 19.98
CA VAL A 368 3.93 12.71 20.50
C VAL A 368 3.23 12.40 21.83
N PRO A 369 3.30 13.30 22.85
CA PRO A 369 2.56 13.13 24.11
C PRO A 369 1.05 12.99 23.89
N GLY A 370 0.43 12.05 24.60
CA GLY A 370 -0.99 11.73 24.48
C GLY A 370 -1.31 10.59 23.53
N THR A 371 -0.28 9.91 22.99
CA THR A 371 -0.49 8.79 22.07
C THR A 371 -1.21 7.62 22.74
N THR A 372 -2.05 6.90 21.99
CA THR A 372 -2.72 5.69 22.48
C THR A 372 -1.95 4.40 22.22
N PHE A 373 -0.85 4.47 21.45
CA PHE A 373 -0.14 3.32 20.85
C PHE A 373 -1.08 2.39 20.05
N SER A 374 -0.53 1.43 19.33
CA SER A 374 -1.35 0.48 18.54
C SER A 374 -1.75 -0.78 19.33
N ASN A 375 -1.09 -1.07 20.46
CA ASN A 375 -1.35 -2.27 21.25
C ASN A 375 -1.62 -1.99 22.74
N ILE A 376 -2.57 -2.73 23.32
CA ILE A 376 -2.93 -2.65 24.75
C ILE A 376 -1.73 -2.96 25.66
N PHE A 377 -0.80 -3.83 25.21
CA PHE A 377 0.41 -4.15 25.96
C PHE A 377 1.43 -3.00 25.98
N GLU A 378 1.54 -2.23 24.90
CA GLU A 378 2.40 -1.04 24.80
C GLU A 378 1.87 0.11 25.67
N ARG A 379 0.54 0.13 25.89
CA ARG A 379 -0.13 1.10 26.75
C ARG A 379 0.07 0.88 28.25
N LYS A 380 0.65 -0.25 28.69
CA LYS A 380 0.80 -0.55 30.12
C LYS A 380 1.71 0.48 30.79
N GLY A 381 1.14 1.27 31.71
CA GLY A 381 1.86 2.29 32.48
C GLY A 381 1.83 3.70 31.89
N TYR A 382 1.27 3.89 30.68
CA TYR A 382 1.15 5.19 30.04
C TYR A 382 -0.31 5.69 30.03
N ASN A 383 -0.57 6.83 30.64
CA ASN A 383 -1.90 7.44 30.66
C ASN A 383 -2.04 8.47 29.52
N SER A 384 -2.46 8.00 28.34
CA SER A 384 -2.67 8.83 27.16
C SER A 384 -3.59 10.03 27.40
N ASP A 385 -4.58 9.91 28.29
CA ASP A 385 -5.50 11.01 28.58
C ASP A 385 -4.80 12.08 29.45
N ALA A 386 -3.91 11.71 30.37
CA ALA A 386 -3.17 12.67 31.20
C ALA A 386 -2.03 13.37 30.44
N GLU A 387 -1.46 12.68 29.45
CA GLU A 387 -0.34 13.17 28.64
C GLU A 387 -0.79 13.94 27.38
N ALA A 388 -2.10 14.07 27.15
CA ALA A 388 -2.65 14.73 25.98
C ALA A 388 -2.39 16.25 26.02
N VAL A 389 -1.67 16.77 25.01
CA VAL A 389 -1.27 18.18 24.96
C VAL A 389 -1.82 18.96 23.78
N PHE A 390 -2.30 18.33 22.71
CA PHE A 390 -2.72 19.07 21.52
C PHE A 390 -4.23 19.33 21.49
N THR A 391 -4.62 20.57 21.17
CA THR A 391 -5.97 20.84 20.66
C THR A 391 -6.15 20.25 19.26
N PHE A 392 -7.38 20.30 18.75
CA PHE A 392 -7.67 19.94 17.37
C PHE A 392 -6.87 20.79 16.36
N SER A 393 -6.88 22.11 16.52
CA SER A 393 -6.19 23.02 15.59
C SER A 393 -4.67 22.89 15.68
N GLU A 394 -4.12 22.78 16.90
CA GLU A 394 -2.66 22.60 17.10
C GLU A 394 -2.16 21.29 16.48
N PHE A 395 -2.93 20.20 16.64
CA PHE A 395 -2.57 18.92 16.01
C PHE A 395 -2.70 18.98 14.49
N GLU A 396 -3.70 19.68 13.95
CA GLU A 396 -3.85 19.84 12.51
C GLU A 396 -2.66 20.61 11.90
N ASP A 397 -2.23 21.69 12.55
CA ASP A 397 -1.08 22.47 12.10
C ASP A 397 0.22 21.64 12.18
N TRP A 398 0.41 20.89 13.27
CA TRP A 398 1.52 19.94 13.40
C TRP A 398 1.49 18.86 12.31
N LEU A 399 0.30 18.32 11.99
CA LEU A 399 0.15 17.30 10.95
C LEU A 399 0.53 17.84 9.57
N ILE A 400 0.10 19.04 9.22
CA ILE A 400 0.43 19.67 7.95
C ILE A 400 1.93 19.94 7.85
N ASP A 401 2.55 20.47 8.92
CA ASP A 401 3.98 20.70 8.97
C ASP A 401 4.75 19.38 8.81
N PHE A 402 4.34 18.34 9.52
CA PHE A 402 4.92 17.01 9.37
C PHE A 402 4.78 16.48 7.93
N ILE A 403 3.63 16.63 7.29
CA ILE A 403 3.42 16.20 5.90
C ILE A 403 4.40 16.92 4.96
N CYS A 404 4.43 18.26 5.00
CA CYS A 404 5.11 19.08 4.01
C CYS A 404 6.62 19.19 4.27
N ASN A 405 7.01 19.40 5.53
CA ASN A 405 8.38 19.70 5.91
C ASN A 405 9.19 18.44 6.31
N VAL A 406 8.52 17.35 6.67
CA VAL A 406 9.21 16.10 7.05
C VAL A 406 8.94 14.98 6.04
N TYR A 407 7.71 14.52 5.90
CA TYR A 407 7.38 13.33 5.11
C TYR A 407 7.69 13.49 3.63
N HIS A 408 7.23 14.58 3.00
CA HIS A 408 7.44 14.87 1.58
C HIS A 408 8.91 15.06 1.21
N LYS A 409 9.74 15.52 2.15
CA LYS A 409 11.17 15.82 1.94
C LYS A 409 12.10 14.67 2.32
N ARG A 410 11.65 13.74 3.18
CA ARG A 410 12.44 12.57 3.61
C ARG A 410 12.63 11.57 2.46
N LYS A 411 13.83 11.03 2.33
CA LYS A 411 14.13 9.95 1.36
C LYS A 411 13.26 8.71 1.62
N HIS A 412 12.52 8.27 0.61
CA HIS A 412 11.69 7.08 0.67
C HIS A 412 12.45 5.86 0.14
N SER A 413 12.57 4.81 0.95
CA SER A 413 13.40 3.62 0.64
C SER A 413 13.06 2.96 -0.70
N ALA A 414 11.77 2.81 -1.01
CA ALA A 414 11.33 2.19 -2.27
C ALA A 414 11.47 3.09 -3.51
N LEU A 415 11.60 4.41 -3.34
CA LEU A 415 11.76 5.36 -4.46
C LEU A 415 13.21 5.70 -4.71
N GLY A 416 14.08 5.57 -3.71
CA GLY A 416 15.45 6.06 -3.76
C GLY A 416 15.58 7.58 -3.67
N THR A 417 14.46 8.32 -3.62
CA THR A 417 14.38 9.78 -3.49
C THR A 417 13.21 10.19 -2.58
N SER A 418 13.00 11.49 -2.36
CA SER A 418 11.88 12.01 -1.57
C SER A 418 10.56 11.94 -2.35
N PRO A 419 9.40 11.78 -1.67
CA PRO A 419 8.10 11.74 -2.35
C PRO A 419 7.82 12.97 -3.22
N LEU A 420 8.17 14.17 -2.74
CA LEU A 420 7.95 15.41 -3.49
C LEU A 420 8.80 15.45 -4.76
N HIS A 421 10.09 15.09 -4.65
CA HIS A 421 10.96 15.06 -5.82
C HIS A 421 10.54 14.00 -6.85
N ALA A 422 10.05 12.84 -6.39
CA ALA A 422 9.49 11.82 -7.29
C ALA A 422 8.22 12.31 -8.01
N PHE A 423 7.43 13.17 -7.37
CA PHE A 423 6.27 13.82 -7.99
C PHE A 423 6.72 14.81 -9.06
N GLU A 424 7.65 15.72 -8.73
CA GLU A 424 8.23 16.70 -9.66
C GLU A 424 8.85 16.03 -10.90
N LEU A 425 9.69 15.02 -10.69
CA LEU A 425 10.29 14.25 -11.78
C LEU A 425 9.22 13.55 -12.64
N GLY A 426 8.13 13.09 -12.06
CA GLY A 426 7.05 12.49 -12.82
C GLY A 426 6.26 13.49 -13.66
N ILE A 427 6.12 14.74 -13.19
CA ILE A 427 5.43 15.82 -13.90
C ILE A 427 6.31 16.41 -15.01
N PHE A 428 7.55 16.77 -14.70
CA PHE A 428 8.46 17.47 -15.62
C PHE A 428 9.31 16.53 -16.46
N GLY A 429 9.52 15.30 -16.01
CA GLY A 429 10.44 14.36 -16.62
C GLY A 429 11.89 14.65 -16.28
N ASP A 430 12.79 13.87 -16.87
CA ASP A 430 14.23 14.08 -16.85
C ASP A 430 14.83 13.85 -18.25
N LYS A 431 16.16 13.76 -18.35
CA LYS A 431 16.85 13.51 -19.62
C LYS A 431 16.48 12.17 -20.27
N ASN A 432 15.97 11.21 -19.49
CA ASN A 432 15.73 9.83 -19.90
C ASN A 432 14.24 9.45 -19.94
N THR A 433 13.38 10.25 -19.30
CA THR A 433 11.96 9.99 -19.12
C THR A 433 11.14 11.24 -19.40
N LEU A 434 10.11 11.08 -20.24
CA LEU A 434 9.15 12.14 -20.52
C LEU A 434 8.26 12.35 -19.29
N GLY A 435 8.07 13.61 -18.90
CA GLY A 435 7.12 14.00 -17.87
C GLY A 435 5.68 13.86 -18.35
N SER A 436 4.75 13.63 -17.42
CA SER A 436 3.31 13.57 -17.74
C SER A 436 2.69 14.93 -18.04
N GLY A 437 3.38 16.02 -17.71
CA GLY A 437 2.81 17.37 -17.68
C GLY A 437 1.99 17.62 -16.41
N ALA A 438 1.71 18.89 -16.15
CA ALA A 438 0.89 19.31 -15.02
C ALA A 438 -0.55 18.83 -15.20
N ALA A 439 -1.16 18.35 -14.12
CA ALA A 439 -2.55 17.93 -14.14
C ALA A 439 -3.49 19.14 -14.31
N ARG A 440 -4.65 18.88 -14.93
CA ARG A 440 -5.67 19.92 -15.12
C ARG A 440 -6.32 20.32 -13.80
N LEU A 441 -6.64 21.59 -13.67
CA LEU A 441 -7.52 22.10 -12.62
C LEU A 441 -8.98 22.05 -13.07
N PRO A 442 -9.94 21.98 -12.13
CA PRO A 442 -11.34 22.16 -12.46
C PRO A 442 -11.58 23.58 -13.01
N ALA A 443 -12.57 23.72 -13.89
CA ALA A 443 -12.92 25.03 -14.45
C ALA A 443 -13.46 26.00 -13.38
N ASN A 444 -14.05 25.47 -12.31
CA ASN A 444 -14.56 26.24 -11.18
C ASN A 444 -14.36 25.43 -9.89
N ASP A 445 -13.48 25.92 -9.04
CA ASP A 445 -13.10 25.27 -7.77
C ASP A 445 -14.29 25.07 -6.84
N HIS A 446 -15.20 26.05 -6.80
CA HIS A 446 -16.39 26.00 -5.94
C HIS A 446 -17.38 24.95 -6.42
N ASN A 447 -17.68 24.91 -7.72
CA ASN A 447 -18.58 23.90 -8.28
C ASN A 447 -17.99 22.49 -8.15
N PHE A 448 -16.67 22.34 -8.33
CA PHE A 448 -15.99 21.08 -8.10
C PHE A 448 -16.25 20.57 -6.68
N PHE A 449 -16.02 21.40 -5.66
CA PHE A 449 -16.29 21.02 -4.26
C PHE A 449 -17.77 20.66 -4.04
N LEU A 450 -18.69 21.47 -4.56
CA LEU A 450 -20.13 21.21 -4.44
C LEU A 450 -20.52 19.86 -5.05
N ASP A 451 -19.91 19.44 -6.15
CA ASP A 451 -20.27 18.19 -6.80
C ASP A 451 -20.05 16.94 -5.92
N PHE A 452 -19.16 17.02 -4.94
CA PHE A 452 -18.92 15.94 -3.98
C PHE A 452 -19.82 16.03 -2.72
N LEU A 453 -20.58 17.11 -2.53
CA LEU A 453 -21.50 17.26 -1.40
C LEU A 453 -22.80 16.48 -1.60
N PRO A 454 -23.43 16.00 -0.51
CA PRO A 454 -24.73 15.34 -0.55
C PRO A 454 -25.77 16.11 -1.37
N SER A 455 -26.40 15.41 -2.32
CA SER A 455 -27.42 15.95 -3.23
C SER A 455 -28.82 15.51 -2.82
N PHE A 456 -29.80 16.40 -2.99
CA PHE A 456 -31.20 16.19 -2.67
C PHE A 456 -32.07 16.72 -3.82
N GLU A 457 -33.11 15.98 -4.18
CA GLU A 457 -34.11 16.45 -5.13
C GLU A 457 -35.36 16.93 -4.39
N ARG A 458 -35.75 18.19 -4.62
CA ARG A 458 -36.96 18.78 -4.01
C ARG A 458 -37.70 19.68 -4.99
N THR A 459 -39.00 19.80 -4.77
CA THR A 459 -39.85 20.76 -5.50
C THR A 459 -39.79 22.12 -4.82
N ILE A 460 -39.89 23.19 -5.60
CA ILE A 460 -39.94 24.56 -5.10
C ILE A 460 -41.40 24.97 -4.97
N GLN A 461 -41.82 25.34 -3.76
CA GLN A 461 -43.16 25.77 -3.41
C GLN A 461 -43.20 27.29 -3.21
N THR A 462 -44.40 27.84 -2.96
CA THR A 462 -44.58 29.28 -2.69
C THR A 462 -43.81 29.75 -1.45
N THR A 463 -43.61 28.86 -0.49
CA THR A 463 -42.83 29.09 0.74
C THR A 463 -41.33 28.83 0.57
N GLY A 464 -40.86 28.53 -0.64
CA GLY A 464 -39.48 28.16 -0.93
C GLY A 464 -39.30 26.64 -1.00
N VAL A 465 -38.24 26.12 -0.38
CA VAL A 465 -37.92 24.68 -0.38
C VAL A 465 -37.77 24.16 1.05
N THR A 466 -38.29 22.95 1.31
CA THR A 466 -38.18 22.31 2.62
C THR A 466 -37.29 21.07 2.56
N ILE A 467 -36.26 21.04 3.40
CA ILE A 467 -35.33 19.90 3.54
C ILE A 467 -35.19 19.58 5.03
N ASP A 468 -35.39 18.32 5.42
CA ASP A 468 -35.32 17.85 6.82
C ASP A 468 -36.18 18.66 7.82
N GLY A 469 -37.30 19.20 7.34
CA GLY A 469 -38.20 20.05 8.12
C GLY A 469 -37.73 21.50 8.29
N LEU A 470 -36.70 21.94 7.55
CA LEU A 470 -36.21 23.32 7.53
C LEU A 470 -36.64 24.01 6.24
N ALA A 471 -37.15 25.23 6.33
CA ALA A 471 -37.52 26.06 5.19
C ALA A 471 -36.35 26.95 4.72
N TYR A 472 -36.10 26.96 3.42
CA TYR A 472 -35.08 27.76 2.76
C TYR A 472 -35.70 28.62 1.67
N TYR A 473 -35.22 29.87 1.54
CA TYR A 473 -35.73 30.80 0.54
C TYR A 473 -34.65 31.76 0.06
N ALA A 474 -34.66 32.04 -1.24
CA ALA A 474 -33.87 33.08 -1.90
C ALA A 474 -34.59 33.50 -3.18
N ASP A 475 -34.37 34.75 -3.63
CA ASP A 475 -35.05 35.29 -4.80
C ASP A 475 -34.78 34.53 -6.10
N VAL A 476 -33.62 33.85 -6.20
CA VAL A 476 -33.29 32.96 -7.33
C VAL A 476 -34.29 31.82 -7.50
N LEU A 477 -35.04 31.44 -6.46
CA LEU A 477 -36.05 30.39 -6.54
C LEU A 477 -37.37 30.88 -7.15
N ARG A 478 -37.59 32.21 -7.23
CA ARG A 478 -38.89 32.79 -7.57
C ARG A 478 -39.38 32.38 -8.97
N GLY A 479 -38.47 32.30 -9.94
CA GLY A 479 -38.79 31.83 -11.30
C GLY A 479 -39.19 30.36 -11.38
N TRP A 480 -38.86 29.58 -10.34
CA TRP A 480 -39.03 28.13 -10.31
C TRP A 480 -40.17 27.67 -9.40
N ILE A 481 -40.89 28.60 -8.77
CA ILE A 481 -42.02 28.30 -7.86
C ILE A 481 -43.11 27.54 -8.60
N ASN A 482 -43.47 26.35 -8.12
CA ASN A 482 -44.45 25.45 -8.73
C ASN A 482 -44.18 25.14 -10.22
N ALA A 483 -42.91 25.21 -10.65
CA ALA A 483 -42.53 24.79 -12.00
C ALA A 483 -42.97 23.34 -12.25
N VAL A 484 -43.50 23.11 -13.46
CA VAL A 484 -43.95 21.79 -13.92
C VAL A 484 -42.79 21.09 -14.61
N ASP A 485 -42.73 19.77 -14.52
CA ASP A 485 -41.71 18.98 -15.19
C ASP A 485 -41.83 19.13 -16.72
N PRO A 486 -40.75 19.45 -17.46
CA PRO A 486 -40.77 19.53 -18.92
C PRO A 486 -41.23 18.23 -19.60
N ASP A 487 -40.87 17.07 -19.03
CA ASP A 487 -41.16 15.76 -19.62
C ASP A 487 -42.53 15.21 -19.18
N ASN A 488 -43.06 15.69 -18.05
CA ASN A 488 -44.35 15.26 -17.52
C ASN A 488 -45.15 16.42 -16.91
N GLN A 489 -46.07 16.97 -17.70
CA GLN A 489 -46.91 18.11 -17.32
C GLN A 489 -47.82 17.88 -16.09
N LYS A 490 -47.94 16.64 -15.59
CA LYS A 490 -48.73 16.32 -14.40
C LYS A 490 -47.91 16.38 -13.10
N GLU A 491 -46.59 16.42 -13.19
CA GLU A 491 -45.70 16.39 -12.04
C GLU A 491 -45.00 17.74 -11.83
N LYS A 492 -44.73 18.07 -10.56
CA LYS A 492 -43.92 19.23 -10.24
C LYS A 492 -42.46 18.91 -10.51
N ARG A 493 -41.75 19.85 -11.14
CA ARG A 493 -40.33 19.73 -11.42
C ARG A 493 -39.56 19.60 -10.10
N LYS A 494 -38.70 18.58 -10.02
CA LYS A 494 -37.73 18.44 -8.95
C LYS A 494 -36.43 19.14 -9.36
N PHE A 495 -35.84 19.83 -8.41
CA PHE A 495 -34.57 20.53 -8.57
C PHE A 495 -33.52 19.96 -7.65
N ILE A 496 -32.27 20.09 -8.06
CA ILE A 496 -31.11 19.58 -7.32
C ILE A 496 -30.68 20.63 -6.32
N PHE A 497 -30.60 20.22 -5.06
CA PHE A 497 -30.03 20.99 -3.96
C PHE A 497 -28.85 20.22 -3.38
N ARG A 498 -27.81 20.95 -2.97
CA ARG A 498 -26.67 20.40 -2.26
C ARG A 498 -26.51 21.07 -0.92
N ARG A 499 -25.93 20.37 0.05
CA ARG A 499 -25.75 20.88 1.41
C ARG A 499 -24.48 20.34 2.04
N ASP A 500 -23.76 21.19 2.75
CA ASP A 500 -22.65 20.79 3.62
C ASP A 500 -23.24 20.30 4.96
N PRO A 501 -23.05 19.03 5.35
CA PRO A 501 -23.55 18.52 6.63
C PRO A 501 -23.04 19.27 7.86
N ARG A 502 -21.89 19.96 7.76
CA ARG A 502 -21.29 20.74 8.85
C ARG A 502 -21.99 22.08 9.05
N ASN A 503 -22.56 22.64 7.99
CA ASN A 503 -23.34 23.87 8.05
C ASN A 503 -24.60 23.75 7.17
N ILE A 504 -25.73 23.51 7.83
CA ILE A 504 -27.03 23.35 7.16
C ILE A 504 -27.86 24.63 7.10
N SER A 505 -27.32 25.76 7.56
CA SER A 505 -28.01 27.06 7.46
C SER A 505 -28.09 27.58 6.03
N GLU A 506 -27.34 26.97 5.12
CA GLU A 506 -27.26 27.36 3.73
C GLU A 506 -27.25 26.10 2.86
N ILE A 507 -27.94 26.17 1.73
CA ILE A 507 -27.94 25.13 0.70
C ILE A 507 -27.57 25.75 -0.65
N TRP A 508 -27.19 24.90 -1.60
CA TRP A 508 -26.87 25.31 -2.96
C TRP A 508 -27.91 24.77 -3.91
N PHE A 509 -28.66 25.66 -4.56
CA PHE A 509 -29.64 25.36 -5.59
C PHE A 509 -28.96 25.34 -6.96
N PHE A 510 -29.12 24.26 -7.72
CA PHE A 510 -28.68 24.21 -9.10
C PHE A 510 -29.77 24.75 -10.03
N ASP A 511 -29.51 25.90 -10.66
CA ASP A 511 -30.41 26.45 -11.67
C ASP A 511 -30.20 25.71 -13.01
N PRO A 512 -31.24 25.07 -13.57
CA PRO A 512 -31.09 24.26 -14.78
C PRO A 512 -30.98 25.08 -16.08
N GLU A 513 -31.38 26.35 -16.10
CA GLU A 513 -31.22 27.24 -17.25
C GLU A 513 -29.83 27.87 -17.26
N ILE A 514 -29.43 28.44 -16.12
CA ILE A 514 -28.12 29.10 -15.97
C ILE A 514 -26.99 28.07 -15.82
N LYS A 515 -27.32 26.83 -15.42
CA LYS A 515 -26.41 25.71 -15.17
C LYS A 515 -25.33 26.06 -14.14
N ASN A 516 -25.74 26.74 -13.07
CA ASN A 516 -24.85 27.15 -11.99
C ASN A 516 -25.51 26.99 -10.62
N TYR A 517 -24.69 26.90 -9.57
CA TYR A 517 -25.16 26.82 -8.20
C TYR A 517 -25.34 28.20 -7.58
N PHE A 518 -26.50 28.42 -6.97
CA PHE A 518 -26.84 29.60 -6.19
C PHE A 518 -27.03 29.27 -4.73
N LYS A 519 -26.56 30.16 -3.87
CA LYS A 519 -26.67 30.01 -2.43
C LYS A 519 -28.09 30.38 -1.97
N VAL A 520 -28.69 29.53 -1.15
CA VAL A 520 -30.03 29.71 -0.58
C VAL A 520 -29.92 29.56 0.94
N PRO A 521 -30.08 30.63 1.73
CA PRO A 521 -30.08 30.56 3.18
C PRO A 521 -31.41 29.99 3.71
N LEU A 522 -31.43 29.68 5.00
CA LEU A 522 -32.68 29.48 5.72
C LEU A 522 -33.61 30.69 5.56
N ALA A 523 -34.92 30.41 5.47
CA ALA A 523 -35.93 31.46 5.38
C ALA A 523 -35.90 32.36 6.64
N ASP A 524 -35.68 31.76 7.81
CA ASP A 524 -35.38 32.49 9.04
C ASP A 524 -33.87 32.69 9.19
N GLN A 525 -33.41 33.89 8.85
CA GLN A 525 -32.00 34.27 8.91
C GLN A 525 -31.52 34.60 10.34
N SER A 526 -32.42 34.62 11.33
CA SER A 526 -32.03 34.81 12.74
C SER A 526 -31.33 33.58 13.33
N ILE A 527 -31.48 32.41 12.69
CA ILE A 527 -30.93 31.14 13.15
C ILE A 527 -29.43 31.10 12.84
N PRO A 528 -28.55 30.95 13.86
CA PRO A 528 -27.11 30.92 13.63
C PRO A 528 -26.69 29.63 12.92
N PRO A 529 -25.50 29.59 12.27
CA PRO A 529 -24.95 28.39 11.64
C PRO A 529 -24.95 27.16 12.56
N PHE A 530 -25.41 26.02 12.06
CA PHE A 530 -25.48 24.76 12.80
C PHE A 530 -25.32 23.54 11.90
N SER A 531 -24.94 22.41 12.50
CA SER A 531 -24.70 21.17 11.77
C SER A 531 -25.94 20.28 11.70
N ILE A 532 -25.93 19.31 10.76
CA ILE A 532 -26.97 18.27 10.70
C ILE A 532 -27.05 17.44 11.98
N TRP A 533 -25.93 17.31 12.69
CA TRP A 533 -25.90 16.59 13.95
C TRP A 533 -26.64 17.34 15.04
N GLU A 534 -26.42 18.67 15.15
CA GLU A 534 -27.14 19.52 16.10
C GLU A 534 -28.66 19.47 15.81
N HIS A 535 -29.04 19.55 14.53
CA HIS A 535 -30.43 19.43 14.11
C HIS A 535 -31.08 18.10 14.52
N LYS A 536 -30.41 16.97 14.22
CA LYS A 536 -30.90 15.64 14.61
C LYS A 536 -31.02 15.50 16.12
N LYS A 537 -30.06 16.03 16.89
CA LYS A 537 -30.11 15.99 18.35
C LYS A 537 -31.29 16.78 18.90
N ILE A 538 -31.57 17.96 18.32
CA ILE A 538 -32.76 18.75 18.66
C ILE A 538 -34.03 17.95 18.33
N GLN A 539 -34.11 17.29 17.17
CA GLN A 539 -35.26 16.46 16.81
C GLN A 539 -35.46 15.26 17.74
N GLU A 540 -34.38 14.61 18.18
CA GLU A 540 -34.45 13.51 19.16
C GLU A 540 -34.99 14.00 20.51
N LEU A 541 -34.44 15.10 21.04
CA LEU A 541 -34.91 15.68 22.30
C LEU A 541 -36.40 16.06 22.24
N LYS A 542 -36.86 16.56 21.08
CA LYS A 542 -38.28 16.88 20.85
C LYS A 542 -39.18 15.64 20.86
N LYS A 543 -38.72 14.53 20.27
CA LYS A 543 -39.48 13.26 20.29
C LYS A 543 -39.64 12.73 21.72
N GLU A 544 -38.64 12.97 22.58
CA GLU A 544 -38.66 12.60 23.99
C GLU A 544 -39.58 13.50 24.83
N THR A 545 -39.65 14.81 24.54
CA THR A 545 -40.50 15.76 25.28
C THR A 545 -41.92 15.92 24.75
N GLY A 546 -42.20 15.50 23.51
CA GLY A 546 -43.53 15.59 22.88
C GLY A 546 -43.91 16.99 22.37
N GLU A 547 -42.99 17.94 22.35
CA GLU A 547 -43.26 19.33 21.90
C GLU A 547 -43.02 19.52 20.39
N TYR A 548 -43.96 20.19 19.72
CA TYR A 548 -43.84 20.59 18.31
C TYR A 548 -43.27 22.01 18.22
N LEU A 549 -42.02 22.13 17.79
CA LEU A 549 -41.40 23.45 17.61
C LEU A 549 -41.72 24.02 16.21
N LYS A 550 -42.08 25.30 16.16
CA LYS A 550 -42.08 26.10 14.92
C LYS A 550 -40.65 26.57 14.59
N ASP A 551 -40.38 26.93 13.33
CA ASP A 551 -39.03 27.29 12.85
C ASP A 551 -38.34 28.40 13.68
N HIS A 552 -39.10 29.40 14.14
CA HIS A 552 -38.58 30.51 14.97
C HIS A 552 -38.10 30.07 16.37
N GLU A 553 -38.52 28.90 16.86
CA GLU A 553 -38.08 28.35 18.14
C GLU A 553 -36.79 27.54 17.99
N LEU A 554 -36.36 27.24 16.77
CA LEU A 554 -35.16 26.44 16.50
C LEU A 554 -33.90 27.15 17.00
N GLY A 555 -33.80 28.46 16.82
CA GLY A 555 -32.67 29.25 17.32
C GLY A 555 -32.54 29.17 18.85
N GLN A 556 -33.66 29.26 19.57
CA GLN A 556 -33.69 29.14 21.03
C GLN A 556 -33.35 27.71 21.49
N ALA A 557 -33.88 26.69 20.82
CA ALA A 557 -33.57 25.30 21.11
C ALA A 557 -32.09 24.99 20.88
N LEU A 558 -31.49 25.56 19.83
CA LEU A 558 -30.07 25.45 19.54
C LEU A 558 -29.23 26.14 20.61
N ALA A 559 -29.59 27.34 21.04
CA ALA A 559 -28.92 28.04 22.14
C ALA A 559 -28.95 27.21 23.44
N LYS A 560 -30.12 26.71 23.83
CA LYS A 560 -30.28 25.82 24.99
C LYS A 560 -29.47 24.53 24.86
N LEU A 561 -29.41 23.93 23.66
CA LEU A 561 -28.60 22.73 23.42
C LEU A 561 -27.12 23.03 23.63
N ARG A 562 -26.62 24.13 23.06
CA ARG A 562 -25.21 24.53 23.16
C ARG A 562 -24.83 24.87 24.61
N GLU A 563 -25.70 25.57 25.33
CA GLU A 563 -25.54 25.86 26.76
C GLU A 563 -25.46 24.57 27.59
N ARG A 564 -26.42 23.63 27.42
CA ARG A 564 -26.37 22.32 28.09
C ARG A 564 -25.10 21.53 27.76
N VAL A 565 -24.65 21.57 26.50
CA VAL A 565 -23.41 20.91 26.07
C VAL A 565 -22.20 21.57 26.72
N GLN A 566 -22.19 22.90 26.83
CA GLN A 566 -21.13 23.67 27.49
C GLN A 566 -21.09 23.40 29.00
N GLU A 567 -22.23 23.39 29.69
CA GLU A 567 -22.30 23.01 31.10
C GLU A 567 -21.81 21.58 31.33
N ALA A 568 -22.24 20.65 30.46
CA ALA A 568 -21.86 19.24 30.55
C ALA A 568 -20.40 18.99 30.13
N SER A 569 -19.78 19.89 29.37
CA SER A 569 -18.39 19.75 28.91
C SER A 569 -17.43 19.74 30.10
N THR A 570 -17.70 20.56 31.12
CA THR A 570 -16.93 20.55 32.37
C THR A 570 -16.97 19.19 33.09
N LYS A 571 -18.03 18.39 32.86
CA LYS A 571 -18.30 17.15 33.59
C LYS A 571 -17.91 15.89 32.82
N THR A 572 -18.09 15.85 31.50
CA THR A 572 -17.98 14.61 30.72
C THR A 572 -17.19 14.76 29.43
N ARG A 573 -16.37 13.74 29.10
CA ARG A 573 -15.61 13.67 27.85
C ARG A 573 -16.49 13.74 26.60
N ARG A 574 -17.64 13.05 26.64
CA ARG A 574 -18.59 13.02 25.50
C ARG A 574 -19.14 14.41 25.19
N ALA A 575 -19.48 15.19 26.22
CA ALA A 575 -19.96 16.56 26.04
C ALA A 575 -18.84 17.48 25.52
N ARG A 576 -17.61 17.37 26.06
CA ARG A 576 -16.45 18.12 25.53
C ARG A 576 -16.20 17.84 24.05
N ARG A 577 -16.18 16.56 23.66
CA ARG A 577 -16.03 16.18 22.24
C ARG A 577 -17.14 16.77 21.38
N SER A 578 -18.38 16.78 21.86
CA SER A 578 -19.50 17.35 21.12
C SER A 578 -19.42 18.88 21.01
N HIS A 579 -18.98 19.56 22.07
CA HIS A 579 -18.74 21.00 22.07
C HIS A 579 -17.64 21.35 21.05
N GLN A 580 -16.47 20.71 21.18
CA GLN A 580 -15.35 20.90 20.25
C GLN A 580 -15.77 20.67 18.81
N ARG A 581 -16.53 19.60 18.53
CA ARG A 581 -17.04 19.34 17.18
C ARG A 581 -17.91 20.48 16.64
N SER A 582 -18.83 21.02 17.45
CA SER A 582 -19.67 22.16 17.02
C SER A 582 -18.82 23.38 16.71
N THR A 583 -17.83 23.69 17.57
CA THR A 583 -16.85 24.76 17.32
C THR A 583 -16.11 24.55 16.00
N GLN A 584 -15.65 23.33 15.74
CA GLN A 584 -14.95 23.00 14.50
C GLN A 584 -15.85 23.09 13.27
N HIS A 585 -17.14 22.72 13.37
CA HIS A 585 -18.10 22.90 12.27
C HIS A 585 -18.36 24.37 11.96
N GLN A 586 -18.43 25.23 12.98
CA GLN A 586 -18.62 26.68 12.81
C GLN A 586 -17.38 27.37 12.23
N GLN A 587 -16.19 26.92 12.63
CA GLN A 587 -14.92 27.43 12.12
C GLN A 587 -14.54 26.81 10.76
N SER A 588 -15.15 25.69 10.38
CA SER A 588 -14.73 24.95 9.20
C SER A 588 -14.90 25.79 7.94
N VAL A 589 -13.76 26.09 7.32
CA VAL A 589 -13.69 26.77 6.04
C VAL A 589 -13.45 25.73 4.96
N ASN A 590 -14.13 25.88 3.81
CA ASN A 590 -14.02 24.92 2.72
C ASN A 590 -12.82 25.29 1.85
N PRO A 591 -12.03 24.31 1.37
CA PRO A 591 -10.86 24.58 0.53
C PRO A 591 -11.19 25.49 -0.66
N ALA A 592 -12.35 25.27 -1.29
CA ALA A 592 -12.82 26.08 -2.41
C ALA A 592 -13.28 27.50 -2.03
N SER A 593 -13.82 27.71 -0.81
CA SER A 593 -14.28 29.05 -0.40
C SER A 593 -13.15 29.99 -0.02
N ILE A 594 -12.00 29.44 0.38
CA ILE A 594 -10.75 30.22 0.60
C ILE A 594 -10.17 30.71 -0.73
N GLN A 595 -10.39 29.97 -1.82
CA GLN A 595 -9.87 30.32 -3.13
C GLN A 595 -10.62 31.48 -3.80
N GLY A 596 -11.93 31.61 -3.53
CA GLY A 596 -12.80 32.65 -4.12
C GLY A 596 -12.59 34.08 -3.60
N LYS A 597 -11.88 34.31 -2.50
CA LYS A 597 -11.48 35.67 -2.11
C LYS A 597 -10.30 36.10 -2.98
N LYS A 598 -10.54 37.01 -3.93
CA LYS A 598 -9.46 37.87 -4.44
C LYS A 598 -8.89 38.64 -3.24
N PRO A 599 -7.56 38.80 -3.12
CA PRO A 599 -6.98 39.69 -2.13
C PRO A 599 -7.41 41.11 -2.48
N GLN A 600 -8.52 41.58 -1.93
CA GLN A 600 -8.81 43.01 -1.86
C GLN A 600 -7.93 43.54 -0.72
N GLN A 601 -7.08 44.52 -1.07
CA GLN A 601 -6.22 45.36 -0.20
C GLN A 601 -4.72 45.04 -0.08
N GLU A 602 -4.12 44.19 -0.91
CA GLU A 602 -2.64 44.17 -1.07
C GLU A 602 -2.16 44.76 -2.41
N SER A 603 -3.02 44.79 -3.45
CA SER A 603 -2.66 45.39 -4.74
C SER A 603 -2.40 46.89 -4.65
N THR A 604 -3.10 47.61 -3.77
CA THR A 604 -2.95 49.07 -3.62
C THR A 604 -1.60 49.45 -2.98
N ILE A 605 -1.03 48.59 -2.13
CA ILE A 605 0.24 48.88 -1.44
C ILE A 605 1.43 48.56 -2.35
N LEU A 606 1.37 47.46 -3.11
CA LEU A 606 2.40 47.10 -4.09
C LEU A 606 2.43 48.05 -5.29
N GLU A 607 1.27 48.52 -5.77
CA GLU A 607 1.19 49.56 -6.81
C GLU A 607 1.77 50.90 -6.31
N GLN A 608 1.44 51.32 -5.08
CA GLN A 608 2.01 52.52 -4.45
C GLN A 608 3.51 52.40 -4.10
N GLN A 609 4.01 51.19 -3.86
CA GLN A 609 5.44 50.95 -3.62
C GLN A 609 6.24 50.85 -4.92
N LEU A 610 5.64 50.36 -6.01
CA LEU A 610 6.29 50.33 -7.33
C LEU A 610 6.39 51.72 -7.96
N GLU A 611 5.39 52.60 -7.77
CA GLU A 611 5.47 54.02 -8.19
C GLU A 611 6.54 54.81 -7.43
N ASN A 612 6.83 54.46 -6.17
CA ASN A 612 7.86 55.15 -5.38
C ASN A 612 9.30 54.67 -5.67
N VAL A 613 9.47 53.51 -6.30
CA VAL A 613 10.80 52.94 -6.61
C VAL A 613 11.23 53.23 -8.04
N TYR A 614 10.29 53.34 -8.99
CA TYR A 614 10.56 53.76 -10.35
C TYR A 614 9.88 55.10 -10.62
N GLY A 615 10.59 56.19 -10.32
CA GLY A 615 10.23 57.52 -10.84
C GLY A 615 10.33 57.55 -12.36
N LEU A 616 9.31 57.03 -13.03
CA LEU A 616 9.10 57.21 -14.46
C LEU A 616 8.34 58.54 -14.64
N LEU A 617 9.03 59.51 -15.21
CA LEU A 617 8.42 60.75 -15.70
C LEU A 617 7.25 60.41 -16.65
N PRO A 618 6.13 61.17 -16.60
CA PRO A 618 5.03 60.99 -17.54
C PRO A 618 5.50 61.16 -18.98
N LEU A 619 5.01 60.27 -19.85
CA LEU A 619 5.44 60.08 -21.23
C LEU A 619 4.84 61.10 -22.21
N ASP A 620 4.69 62.36 -21.79
CA ASP A 620 4.03 63.43 -22.58
C ASP A 620 4.95 64.62 -22.95
N GLU A 621 6.28 64.50 -22.81
CA GLU A 621 7.23 65.56 -23.21
C GLU A 621 8.40 65.04 -24.06
N LEU A 622 8.14 64.28 -25.12
CA LEU A 622 9.14 63.98 -26.16
C LEU A 622 8.56 64.11 -27.58
N GLU A 623 7.94 65.23 -27.87
CA GLU A 623 7.84 65.76 -29.23
C GLU A 623 8.14 67.25 -29.19
N ASN A 624 9.39 67.61 -29.51
CA ASN A 624 9.87 68.86 -30.12
C ASN A 624 11.37 68.97 -29.79
N ASP A 625 12.23 68.62 -30.75
CA ASP A 625 13.05 69.62 -31.42
C ASP A 625 13.99 68.96 -32.44
N GLU A 626 13.92 69.54 -33.64
CA GLU A 626 14.80 69.34 -34.77
C GLU A 626 16.22 69.84 -34.47
N ASP A 627 17.15 69.40 -35.34
CA ASP A 627 18.47 69.96 -35.61
C ASP A 627 19.59 69.81 -34.56
N ILE A 628 20.70 69.17 -34.97
CA ILE A 628 21.94 69.85 -35.38
C ILE A 628 23.03 68.80 -35.72
N SER A 629 23.51 68.90 -36.97
CA SER A 629 24.78 68.46 -37.59
C SER A 629 25.18 66.98 -37.61
#